data_AF-A0A0I9SFF3-F1
#
_entry.id   AF-A0A0I9SFF3-F1
#
_cell.length_a   1.000
_cell.length_b   1.000
_cell.length_c   1.000
_cell.angle_alpha   90.00
_cell.angle_beta   90.00
_cell.angle_gamma   90.00
#
_symmetry.space_group_name_H-M   'P 1'
#
loop_
_entity.id
_entity.type
_entity.pdbx_description
1 polymer ?
#
loop_
_entity_poly.entity_id
_entity_poly.type
_entity_poly.pdbx_seq_one_letter_code
_entity_poly.pdbx_strand_id
1 'polypeptide(L)'
;MIEEGSQNIYTDLGCADADAMQRKAMLVVRIGDAISAKALGLDQASAVTGTEVSCLEAWLKGNFRHADEAVLHACLRHLEMQPH
;
A
#
# COMPACT_ATOMS: atom_id res chain seq x y z
N MET A 1 31.88 -6.01 0.17
CA MET A 1 31.21 -4.73 0.46
C MET A 1 29.74 -5.08 0.55
N ILE A 2 29.20 -5.08 1.77
CA ILE A 2 27.82 -5.49 2.03
C ILE A 2 27.00 -4.21 1.96
N GLU A 3 26.23 -4.06 0.89
CA GLU A 3 25.23 -3.00 0.79
C GLU A 3 23.98 -3.53 1.49
N GLU A 4 23.90 -3.23 2.79
CA GLU A 4 22.75 -3.47 3.64
C GLU A 4 21.63 -2.50 3.22
N GLY A 5 20.66 -2.98 2.46
CA GLY A 5 19.52 -2.15 2.05
C GLY A 5 18.50 -2.90 1.21
N SER A 6 17.54 -3.54 1.88
CA SER A 6 16.28 -4.03 1.30
C SER A 6 16.40 -4.95 0.08
N GLN A 7 17.18 -6.03 0.20
CA GLN A 7 17.03 -7.15 -0.74
C GLN A 7 15.85 -8.03 -0.30
N ASN A 8 14.67 -7.57 -0.68
CA ASN A 8 13.43 -8.31 -0.95
C ASN A 8 13.53 -9.84 -0.65
N ILE A 9 13.10 -10.24 0.55
CA ILE A 9 13.10 -11.62 1.09
C ILE A 9 12.08 -12.53 0.38
N TYR A 10 11.41 -12.08 -0.69
CA TYR A 10 10.35 -12.86 -1.36
C TYR A 10 10.89 -13.89 -2.37
N THR A 11 11.89 -14.66 -1.93
CA THR A 11 12.55 -15.74 -2.69
C THR A 11 12.01 -17.13 -2.30
N ASP A 12 10.73 -17.27 -1.97
CA ASP A 12 10.09 -18.59 -1.82
C ASP A 12 8.74 -18.61 -2.54
N LEU A 13 8.71 -19.37 -3.62
CA LEU A 13 7.95 -19.09 -4.84
C LEU A 13 6.72 -20.01 -4.93
N GLY A 14 5.52 -19.42 -4.97
CA GLY A 14 4.36 -19.99 -5.69
C GLY A 14 3.04 -20.06 -4.92
N CYS A 15 3.02 -20.49 -3.67
CA CYS A 15 1.77 -20.67 -2.91
C CYS A 15 1.53 -19.57 -1.87
N ALA A 16 2.59 -19.09 -1.22
CA ALA A 16 2.54 -17.96 -0.28
C ALA A 16 2.19 -16.63 -0.96
N ASP A 17 2.47 -16.52 -2.27
CA ASP A 17 2.21 -15.30 -3.05
C ASP A 17 0.71 -15.05 -3.22
N ALA A 18 -0.13 -16.08 -3.34
CA ALA A 18 -1.58 -15.91 -3.51
C ALA A 18 -2.24 -15.30 -2.26
N ASP A 19 -1.90 -15.81 -1.08
CA ASP A 19 -2.40 -15.27 0.19
C ASP A 19 -1.82 -13.87 0.46
N ALA A 20 -0.52 -13.66 0.23
CA ALA A 20 0.10 -12.35 0.36
C ALA A 20 -0.49 -11.33 -0.63
N MET A 21 -0.72 -11.72 -1.89
CA MET A 21 -1.34 -10.88 -2.90
C MET A 21 -2.80 -10.57 -2.55
N GLN A 22 -3.53 -11.54 -1.97
CA GLN A 22 -4.89 -11.31 -1.47
C GLN A 22 -4.89 -10.32 -0.29
N ARG A 23 -3.95 -10.46 0.66
CA ARG A 23 -3.79 -9.50 1.77
C ARG A 23 -3.47 -8.11 1.25
N LYS A 24 -2.51 -7.98 0.34
CA LYS A 24 -2.19 -6.70 -0.32
C LYS A 24 -3.39 -6.11 -1.07
N ALA A 25 -4.12 -6.93 -1.84
CA ALA A 25 -5.31 -6.51 -2.55
C ALA A 25 -6.39 -5.98 -1.58
N MET A 26 -6.62 -6.69 -0.47
CA MET A 26 -7.55 -6.26 0.56
C MET A 26 -7.13 -4.92 1.18
N LEU A 27 -5.83 -4.72 1.44
CA LEU A 27 -5.32 -3.44 1.95
C LEU A 27 -5.55 -2.31 0.96
N VAL A 28 -5.25 -2.52 -0.32
CA VAL A 28 -5.46 -1.52 -1.37
C VAL A 28 -6.93 -1.15 -1.52
N VAL A 29 -7.82 -2.13 -1.48
CA VAL A 29 -9.27 -1.89 -1.51
C VAL A 29 -9.70 -1.05 -0.31
N ARG A 30 -9.22 -1.37 0.90
CA ARG A 30 -9.52 -0.58 2.11
C ARG A 30 -8.94 0.83 2.07
N ILE A 31 -7.76 1.01 1.48
CA ILE A 31 -7.16 2.34 1.26
C ILE A 31 -8.06 3.15 0.30
N GLY A 32 -8.47 2.57 -0.83
CA GLY A 32 -9.36 3.22 -1.77
C GLY A 32 -10.73 3.57 -1.17
N ASP A 33 -11.27 2.68 -0.35
CA ASP A 33 -12.50 2.91 0.39
C ASP A 33 -12.34 4.05 1.42
N ALA A 34 -11.28 4.03 2.23
CA ALA A 34 -11.01 5.09 3.21
C ALA A 34 -10.79 6.46 2.56
N ILE A 35 -10.09 6.51 1.42
CA ILE A 35 -9.91 7.72 0.62
C ILE A 35 -11.27 8.22 0.11
N SER A 36 -12.08 7.32 -0.47
CA SER A 36 -13.40 7.66 -1.03
C SER A 36 -14.40 8.07 0.05
N ALA A 37 -14.44 7.38 1.19
CA ALA A 37 -15.31 7.65 2.32
C ALA A 37 -15.05 9.02 2.95
N LYS A 38 -13.78 9.48 2.91
CA LYS A 38 -13.37 10.79 3.40
C LYS A 38 -13.37 11.88 2.31
N ALA A 39 -13.77 11.54 1.07
CA ALA A 39 -13.65 12.39 -0.11
C ALA A 39 -12.24 13.00 -0.27
N LEU A 40 -11.21 12.27 0.14
CA LEU A 40 -9.82 12.70 0.03
C LEU A 40 -9.36 12.54 -1.41
N GLY A 41 -8.71 13.57 -1.96
CA GLY A 41 -7.98 13.42 -3.22
C GLY A 41 -6.73 12.56 -3.01
N LEU A 42 -6.21 11.96 -4.09
CA LEU A 42 -4.95 11.21 -4.04
C LEU A 42 -3.78 12.08 -3.57
N ASP A 43 -3.78 13.37 -3.90
CA ASP A 43 -2.84 14.37 -3.40
C ASP A 43 -2.89 14.52 -1.87
N GLN A 44 -4.09 14.59 -1.30
CA GLN A 44 -4.27 14.69 0.15
C GLN A 44 -3.91 13.39 0.85
N ALA A 45 -4.31 12.25 0.28
CA ALA A 45 -3.91 10.94 0.78
C ALA A 45 -2.38 10.77 0.72
N SER A 46 -1.73 11.28 -0.32
CA SER A 46 -0.27 11.30 -0.46
C SER A 46 0.38 12.14 0.63
N ALA A 47 -0.13 13.34 0.90
CA ALA A 47 0.35 14.20 1.99
C ALA A 47 0.16 13.56 3.38
N VAL A 48 -0.96 12.87 3.62
CA VAL A 48 -1.26 12.22 4.91
C VAL A 48 -0.41 10.97 5.14
N THR A 49 -0.18 10.19 4.09
CA THR A 49 0.50 8.89 4.19
C THR A 49 1.99 8.96 3.88
N GLY A 50 2.48 10.07 3.32
CA GLY A 50 3.85 10.22 2.82
C GLY A 50 4.18 9.37 1.60
N THR A 51 3.17 8.74 0.98
CA THR A 51 3.32 7.93 -0.23
C THR A 51 3.07 8.79 -1.45
N GLU A 52 3.82 8.61 -2.55
CA GLU A 52 3.54 9.33 -3.80
C GLU A 52 2.12 9.11 -4.35
N VAL A 53 1.53 10.16 -4.91
CA VAL A 53 0.26 10.12 -5.66
C VAL A 53 0.31 9.07 -6.78
N SER A 54 1.44 8.98 -7.48
CA SER A 54 1.74 8.01 -8.54
C SER A 54 1.58 6.56 -8.05
N CYS A 55 2.10 6.27 -6.85
CA CYS A 55 2.02 4.96 -6.22
C CYS A 55 0.59 4.64 -5.78
N LEU A 56 -0.10 5.60 -5.15
CA LEU A 56 -1.50 5.43 -4.76
C LEU A 56 -2.38 5.14 -5.98
N GLU A 57 -2.21 5.87 -7.07
CA GLU A 57 -2.94 5.62 -8.32
C GLU A 57 -2.62 4.24 -8.89
N ALA A 58 -1.34 3.85 -8.91
CA ALA A 58 -0.92 2.54 -9.36
C ALA A 58 -1.59 1.42 -8.55
N TRP A 59 -1.66 1.55 -7.23
CA TRP A 59 -2.31 0.56 -6.37
C TRP A 59 -3.80 0.43 -6.68
N LEU A 60 -4.52 1.55 -6.78
CA LEU A 60 -5.95 1.55 -7.12
C LEU A 60 -6.23 0.96 -8.50
N LYS A 61 -5.27 1.05 -9.44
CA LYS A 61 -5.31 0.41 -10.76
C LYS A 61 -4.92 -1.08 -10.74
N GLY A 62 -4.60 -1.66 -9.59
CA GLY A 62 -4.18 -3.06 -9.43
C GLY A 62 -2.67 -3.30 -9.59
N ASN A 63 -1.86 -2.25 -9.70
CA ASN A 63 -0.41 -2.32 -9.84
C ASN A 63 0.30 -2.20 -8.47
N PHE A 64 -0.08 -3.05 -7.52
CA PHE A 64 0.49 -3.08 -6.16
C PHE A 64 1.40 -4.29 -5.89
N ARG A 65 1.73 -5.08 -6.92
CA ARG A 65 2.55 -6.30 -6.75
C ARG A 65 3.94 -5.98 -6.20
N HIS A 66 4.55 -4.90 -6.69
CA HIS A 66 5.83 -4.39 -6.22
C HIS A 66 5.72 -3.48 -4.98
N ALA A 67 4.50 -3.26 -4.46
CA ALA A 67 4.33 -2.47 -3.26
C ALA A 67 4.68 -3.29 -2.02
N ASP A 68 5.40 -2.66 -1.09
CA ASP A 68 5.66 -3.20 0.22
C ASP A 68 4.37 -3.29 1.04
N GLU A 69 4.08 -4.48 1.59
CA GLU A 69 2.90 -4.72 2.43
C GLU A 69 2.89 -3.79 3.65
N ALA A 70 4.07 -3.52 4.23
CA ALA A 70 4.25 -2.60 5.34
C ALA A 70 3.84 -1.16 4.99
N VAL A 71 4.14 -0.71 3.76
CA VAL A 71 3.76 0.62 3.29
C VAL A 71 2.25 0.70 3.10
N LEU A 72 1.61 -0.34 2.54
CA LEU A 72 0.14 -0.41 2.42
C LEU A 72 -0.53 -0.36 3.79
N HIS A 73 -0.03 -1.11 4.77
CA HIS A 73 -0.53 -1.07 6.15
C HIS A 73 -0.34 0.31 6.79
N ALA A 74 0.82 0.95 6.61
CA ALA A 74 1.08 2.28 7.13
C ALA A 74 0.12 3.30 6.50
N CYS A 75 -0.04 3.29 5.17
CA CYS A 75 -1.00 4.11 4.44
C CYS A 75 -2.41 3.99 5.02
N LEU A 76 -2.92 2.75 5.12
CA LEU A 76 -4.25 2.49 5.65
C LEU A 76 -4.39 2.99 7.09
N ARG A 77 -3.40 2.71 7.93
CA ARG A 77 -3.39 3.19 9.32
C ARG A 77 -3.40 4.71 9.38
N HIS A 78 -2.64 5.42 8.55
CA HIS A 78 -2.65 6.89 8.52
C HIS A 78 -4.02 7.45 8.11
N LEU A 79 -4.69 6.81 7.14
CA LEU A 79 -6.03 7.21 6.72
C LEU A 79 -7.10 6.91 7.78
N GLU A 80 -7.01 5.76 8.46
CA GLU A 80 -7.94 5.36 9.53
C GLU A 80 -7.71 6.16 10.83
N MET A 81 -6.45 6.47 11.17
CA MET A 81 -6.07 7.24 12.38
C MET A 81 -6.21 8.75 12.22
N GLN A 82 -6.81 9.25 11.15
CA GLN A 82 -7.29 10.63 11.09
C GLN A 82 -8.72 10.66 11.66
N PRO A 83 -8.91 10.92 12.97
CA PRO A 83 -10.21 11.29 13.49
C PRO A 83 -10.56 12.68 12.93
N HIS A 84 -11.83 12.89 12.63
CA HIS A 84 -12.38 14.20 12.30
C HIS A 84 -12.06 15.25 13.36
#